data_AF-A0AA41U8B6-F1
#
_entry.id   AF-A0AA41U8B6-F1
#
_cell.length_a   1.000
_cell.length_b   1.000
_cell.length_c   1.000
_cell.angle_alpha   90.00
_cell.angle_beta   90.00
_cell.angle_gamma   90.00
#
_symmetry.space_group_name_H-M   'P 1'
#
loop_
_entity.id
_entity.type
_entity.pdbx_description
1 polymer ?
#
loop_
_entity_poly.entity_id
_entity_poly.type
_entity_poly.pdbx_seq_one_letter_code
_entity_poly.pdbx_strand_id
1 'polypeptide(L)'
;MLGFRMTSGRPRGCNDVGNAPDLARTGFHPLDGAVYLTECGAPTEVVGLVAWHTGAVWEAAERGLSDQLARMPEPSAKWLDVVTSIDLVTGPDGVATTPEKRVAEILSRYDSPHPVHRAVKFSGPELLAASARARATLGVPDEWPLGSAERV
;
A
#
# COMPACT_ATOMS: atom_id res chain seq x y z
N MET A 1 -4.27 28.50 3.79
CA MET A 1 -5.57 27.83 3.62
C MET A 1 -5.65 27.33 2.18
N LEU A 2 -4.99 26.21 1.87
CA LEU A 2 -5.10 25.57 0.55
C LEU A 2 -6.26 24.58 0.63
N GLY A 3 -7.38 24.93 0.02
CA GLY A 3 -8.51 24.03 -0.16
C GLY A 3 -8.21 23.07 -1.30
N PHE A 4 -7.92 21.81 -0.97
CA PHE A 4 -7.85 20.75 -1.97
C PHE A 4 -9.27 20.34 -2.35
N ARG A 5 -9.64 20.60 -3.60
CA ARG A 5 -10.86 20.05 -4.20
C ARG A 5 -10.55 18.61 -4.54
N MET A 6 -11.16 17.64 -3.85
CA MET A 6 -11.10 16.24 -4.27
C MET A 6 -11.66 16.15 -5.69
N THR A 7 -10.79 16.03 -6.68
CA THR A 7 -11.18 15.58 -8.01
C THR A 7 -11.60 14.13 -7.88
N SER A 8 -12.61 13.74 -8.65
CA SER A 8 -13.39 12.50 -8.54
C SER A 8 -12.60 11.22 -8.88
N GLY A 9 -11.55 10.93 -8.11
CA GLY A 9 -10.88 9.65 -8.07
C GLY A 9 -11.61 8.71 -7.10
N ARG A 10 -11.90 7.49 -7.55
CA ARG A 10 -12.51 6.43 -6.72
C ARG A 10 -11.63 6.22 -5.47
N PRO A 11 -12.24 6.00 -4.28
CA PRO A 11 -11.48 5.91 -3.03
C PRO A 11 -10.50 4.73 -3.10
N ARG A 12 -9.20 5.04 -3.03
CA ARG A 12 -8.13 4.08 -2.76
C ARG A 12 -7.83 4.14 -1.27
N GLY A 13 -7.23 3.08 -0.70
CA GLY A 13 -6.95 3.01 0.74
C GLY A 13 -6.23 4.24 1.29
N CYS A 14 -6.41 4.55 2.58
CA CYS A 14 -5.87 5.75 3.24
C CYS A 14 -4.34 5.91 3.12
N ASN A 15 -3.62 4.82 2.80
CA ASN A 15 -2.15 4.79 2.65
C ASN A 15 -1.68 5.41 1.33
N ASP A 16 -2.59 5.64 0.39
CA ASP A 16 -2.29 6.14 -0.95
C ASP A 16 -2.31 7.68 -1.04
N VAL A 17 -1.84 8.37 -0.01
CA VAL A 17 -1.79 9.85 0.01
C VAL A 17 -1.01 10.39 -1.20
N GLY A 18 0.04 9.70 -1.64
CA GLY A 18 0.85 10.07 -2.81
C GLY A 18 0.20 9.84 -4.18
N ASN A 19 -1.02 9.29 -4.26
CA ASN A 19 -1.73 9.11 -5.53
C ASN A 19 -2.42 10.38 -6.05
N ALA A 20 -2.46 11.46 -5.26
CA ALA A 20 -2.94 12.75 -5.73
C ALA A 20 -2.01 13.26 -6.86
N PRO A 21 -2.53 13.60 -8.06
CA PRO A 21 -1.71 14.01 -9.19
C PRO A 21 -0.75 15.15 -8.88
N ASP A 22 -1.18 16.08 -8.02
CA ASP A 22 -0.40 17.26 -7.61
C ASP A 22 0.80 16.91 -6.69
N LEU A 23 0.86 15.67 -6.19
CA LEU A 23 1.94 15.16 -5.33
C LEU A 23 2.94 14.28 -6.09
N ALA A 24 2.66 13.90 -7.34
CA ALA A 24 3.52 13.03 -8.12
C ALA A 24 4.85 13.73 -8.45
N ARG A 25 5.96 13.18 -7.96
CA ARG A 25 7.33 13.67 -8.20
C ARG A 25 8.19 12.63 -8.89
N THR A 26 8.08 11.38 -8.44
CA THR A 26 8.82 10.23 -8.98
C THR A 26 7.91 9.28 -9.77
N GLY A 27 6.58 9.42 -9.62
CA GLY A 27 5.61 8.46 -10.18
C GLY A 27 5.55 7.16 -9.38
N PHE A 28 6.09 7.17 -8.16
CA PHE A 28 6.04 6.09 -7.18
C PHE A 28 5.39 6.62 -5.90
N HIS A 29 4.09 6.35 -5.76
CA HIS A 29 3.24 7.00 -4.77
C HIS A 29 3.62 6.76 -3.29
N PRO A 30 4.26 5.64 -2.86
CA PRO A 30 4.71 5.50 -1.48
C PRO A 30 5.77 6.56 -1.14
N LEU A 31 6.75 6.74 -2.03
CA LEU A 31 7.83 7.72 -1.84
C LEU A 31 7.30 9.15 -1.98
N ASP A 32 6.50 9.42 -3.01
CA ASP A 32 5.95 10.76 -3.25
C ASP A 32 5.04 11.21 -2.08
N GLY A 33 4.22 10.29 -1.56
CA GLY A 33 3.39 10.52 -0.38
C GLY A 33 4.19 10.75 0.90
N ALA A 34 5.25 9.96 1.12
CA ALA A 34 6.13 10.12 2.29
C ALA A 34 6.88 11.46 2.28
N VAL A 35 7.38 11.89 1.11
CA VAL A 35 8.01 13.20 0.95
C VAL A 35 7.04 14.32 1.26
N TYR A 36 5.82 14.27 0.72
CA TYR A 36 4.78 15.26 1.02
C TYR A 36 4.42 15.32 2.51
N LEU A 37 4.25 14.17 3.16
CA LEU A 37 3.95 14.11 4.60
C LEU A 37 5.08 14.68 5.45
N THR A 38 6.33 14.46 5.05
CA THR A 38 7.50 15.07 5.68
C THR A 38 7.45 16.60 5.59
N GLU A 39 7.14 17.14 4.40
CA GLU A 39 7.00 18.57 4.15
C GLU A 39 5.84 19.20 4.95
N CYS A 40 4.79 18.43 5.23
CA CYS A 40 3.66 18.83 6.07
C CYS A 40 3.94 18.74 7.59
N GLY A 41 5.10 18.24 7.99
CA GLY A 41 5.43 18.02 9.41
C GLY A 41 4.64 16.89 10.06
N ALA A 42 4.25 15.86 9.29
CA ALA A 42 3.59 14.68 9.84
C ALA A 42 4.53 13.89 10.77
N PRO A 43 4.00 13.07 11.70
CA PRO A 43 4.81 12.21 12.54
C PRO A 43 5.69 11.24 11.73
N THR A 44 6.94 11.08 12.15
CA THR A 44 7.95 10.23 11.51
C THR A 44 7.46 8.79 11.27
N GLU A 45 6.71 8.25 12.22
CA GLU A 45 6.13 6.91 12.13
C GLU A 45 5.11 6.80 10.99
N VAL A 46 4.30 7.84 10.77
CA VAL A 46 3.31 7.89 9.68
C VAL A 46 4.02 8.02 8.33
N VAL A 47 5.05 8.87 8.26
CA VAL A 47 5.89 9.00 7.05
C VAL A 47 6.51 7.65 6.68
N GLY A 48 7.07 6.93 7.66
CA GLY A 48 7.62 5.60 7.44
C GLY A 48 6.57 4.59 7.00
N LEU A 49 5.40 4.56 7.61
CA LEU A 49 4.35 3.63 7.20
C LEU A 49 3.91 3.86 5.75
N VAL A 50 3.82 5.12 5.30
CA VAL A 50 3.49 5.47 3.90
C VAL A 50 4.65 5.23 2.94
N ALA A 51 5.90 5.40 3.37
CA ALA A 51 7.04 5.15 2.49
C ALA A 51 7.19 3.66 2.15
N TRP A 52 6.95 2.79 3.13
CA TRP A 52 7.35 1.39 3.07
C TRP A 52 6.17 0.41 2.85
N HIS A 53 4.93 0.88 2.76
CA HIS A 53 3.74 0.01 2.72
C HIS A 53 3.70 -0.96 1.54
N THR A 54 2.98 -2.07 1.72
CA THR A 54 2.63 -3.05 0.68
C THR A 54 3.81 -3.48 -0.19
N GLY A 55 4.97 -3.70 0.43
CA GLY A 55 6.16 -4.18 -0.27
C GLY A 55 6.80 -3.13 -1.17
N ALA A 56 6.67 -1.82 -0.85
CA ALA A 56 7.27 -0.70 -1.56
C ALA A 56 8.76 -0.93 -1.90
N VAL A 57 9.50 -1.64 -1.06
CA VAL A 57 10.91 -2.02 -1.29
C VAL A 57 11.13 -2.77 -2.60
N TRP A 58 10.20 -3.64 -2.99
CA TRP A 58 10.30 -4.44 -4.22
C TRP A 58 10.02 -3.59 -5.46
N GLU A 59 9.01 -2.72 -5.39
CA GLU A 59 8.69 -1.82 -6.50
C GLU A 59 9.73 -0.70 -6.65
N ALA A 60 10.28 -0.20 -5.54
CA ALA A 60 11.38 0.76 -5.56
C ALA A 60 12.61 0.18 -6.27
N ALA A 61 12.94 -1.09 -6.04
CA ALA A 61 14.02 -1.77 -6.75
C ALA A 61 13.75 -1.86 -8.26
N GLU A 62 12.52 -2.20 -8.65
CA GLU A 62 12.09 -2.24 -10.06
C GLU A 62 12.15 -0.87 -10.76
N ARG A 63 12.02 0.21 -9.98
CA ARG A 63 12.05 1.60 -10.48
C ARG A 63 13.40 2.28 -10.32
N GLY A 64 14.41 1.63 -9.73
CA GLY A 64 15.71 2.25 -9.42
C GLY A 64 15.64 3.33 -8.33
N LEU A 65 14.66 3.24 -7.43
CA LEU A 65 14.39 4.21 -6.35
C LEU A 65 14.78 3.71 -4.95
N SER A 66 15.47 2.56 -4.85
CA SER A 66 15.85 1.96 -3.56
C SER A 66 16.62 2.93 -2.64
N ASP A 67 17.56 3.69 -3.19
CA ASP A 67 18.36 4.66 -2.41
C ASP A 67 17.53 5.84 -1.89
N GLN A 68 16.44 6.18 -2.58
CA GLN A 68 15.53 7.24 -2.14
C GLN A 68 14.59 6.71 -1.05
N LEU A 69 14.08 5.49 -1.23
CA LEU A 69 13.28 4.82 -0.22
C LEU A 69 14.07 4.62 1.08
N ALA A 70 15.35 4.20 0.99
CA ALA A 70 16.21 3.96 2.16
C ALA A 70 16.49 5.22 3.00
N ARG A 71 16.21 6.43 2.49
CA ARG A 71 16.30 7.69 3.25
C ARG A 71 15.04 7.98 4.06
N MET A 72 13.94 7.30 3.77
CA MET A 72 12.70 7.45 4.52
C MET A 72 12.80 6.70 5.85
N PRO A 73 12.12 7.18 6.91
CA PRO A 73 12.11 6.50 8.21
C PRO A 73 11.61 5.06 8.08
N GLU A 74 12.31 4.10 8.69
CA GLU A 74 11.87 2.70 8.72
C GLU A 74 10.74 2.53 9.76
N PRO A 75 9.57 2.00 9.37
CA PRO A 75 8.46 1.84 10.30
C PRO A 75 8.62 0.61 11.19
N SER A 76 7.82 0.54 12.25
CA SER A 76 7.66 -0.70 13.01
C SER A 76 7.11 -1.82 12.11
N ALA A 77 7.80 -2.96 12.07
CA ALA A 77 7.38 -4.14 11.31
C ALA A 77 5.94 -4.57 11.63
N LYS A 78 5.54 -4.50 12.91
CA LYS A 78 4.16 -4.81 13.36
C LYS A 78 3.13 -3.91 12.67
N TRP A 79 3.38 -2.60 12.63
CA TRP A 79 2.45 -1.66 12.02
C TRP A 79 2.50 -1.70 10.49
N LEU A 80 3.66 -2.02 9.91
CA LEU A 80 3.80 -2.22 8.49
C LEU A 80 2.99 -3.42 7.99
N ASP A 81 3.00 -4.53 8.74
CA ASP A 81 2.14 -5.70 8.47
C ASP A 81 0.66 -5.29 8.48
N VAL A 82 0.24 -4.49 9.47
CA VAL A 82 -1.16 -4.01 9.57
C VAL A 82 -1.55 -3.15 8.38
N VAL A 83 -0.72 -2.17 8.02
CA VAL A 83 -0.96 -1.28 6.86
C VAL A 83 -1.01 -2.08 5.56
N THR A 84 -0.10 -3.04 5.38
CA THR A 84 -0.09 -3.97 4.25
C THR A 84 -1.36 -4.79 4.19
N SER A 85 -1.83 -5.32 5.33
CA SER A 85 -3.08 -6.09 5.40
C SER A 85 -4.29 -5.25 5.00
N ILE A 86 -4.40 -4.01 5.51
CA ILE A 86 -5.48 -3.08 5.18
C ILE A 86 -5.52 -2.79 3.67
N ASP A 87 -4.37 -2.56 3.05
CA ASP A 87 -4.27 -2.31 1.62
C ASP A 87 -4.66 -3.54 0.79
N LEU A 88 -4.21 -4.73 1.22
CA LEU A 88 -4.51 -5.98 0.53
C LEU A 88 -5.98 -6.40 0.62
N VAL A 89 -6.73 -5.90 1.58
CA VAL A 89 -8.17 -6.19 1.69
C VAL A 89 -9.06 -5.09 1.11
N THR A 90 -8.46 -4.07 0.50
CA THR A 90 -9.18 -2.96 -0.15
C THR A 90 -8.93 -2.98 -1.66
N GLY A 91 -9.97 -3.27 -2.44
CA GLY A 91 -9.94 -3.24 -3.89
C GLY A 91 -9.67 -1.84 -4.45
N PRO A 92 -9.31 -1.72 -5.75
CA PRO A 92 -9.03 -0.43 -6.39
C PRO A 92 -10.25 0.51 -6.48
N ASP A 93 -11.46 -0.03 -6.30
CA ASP A 93 -12.73 0.68 -6.22
C ASP A 93 -13.16 0.97 -4.77
N GLY A 94 -12.34 0.59 -3.79
CA GLY A 94 -12.64 0.70 -2.36
C GLY A 94 -13.50 -0.45 -1.83
N VAL A 95 -13.86 -1.43 -2.65
CA VAL A 95 -14.65 -2.59 -2.24
C VAL A 95 -13.76 -3.59 -1.51
N ALA A 96 -14.28 -4.19 -0.44
CA ALA A 96 -13.57 -5.18 0.33
C ALA A 96 -13.20 -6.41 -0.54
N THR A 97 -12.03 -7.00 -0.29
CA THR A 97 -11.55 -8.21 -0.98
C THR A 97 -10.71 -9.06 -0.03
N THR A 98 -10.17 -10.18 -0.52
CA THR A 98 -9.19 -10.98 0.23
C THR A 98 -7.77 -10.67 -0.26
N PRO A 99 -6.73 -10.87 0.58
CA PRO A 99 -5.35 -10.65 0.17
C PRO A 99 -4.95 -11.45 -1.09
N GLU A 100 -5.42 -12.70 -1.21
CA GLU A 100 -5.14 -13.57 -2.35
C GLU A 100 -5.79 -13.04 -3.62
N LYS A 101 -7.07 -12.63 -3.52
CA LYS A 101 -7.78 -12.01 -4.65
C LYS A 101 -7.13 -10.70 -5.06
N ARG A 102 -6.64 -9.90 -4.11
CA ARG A 102 -5.95 -8.63 -4.40
C ARG A 102 -4.63 -8.85 -5.11
N VAL A 103 -3.79 -9.77 -4.63
CA VAL A 103 -2.52 -10.13 -5.28
C VAL A 103 -2.77 -10.64 -6.70
N ALA A 104 -3.76 -11.54 -6.87
CA ALA A 104 -4.15 -12.03 -8.19
C ALA A 104 -4.67 -10.92 -9.12
N GLU A 105 -5.48 -10.00 -8.59
CA GLU A 105 -5.96 -8.82 -9.35
C GLU A 105 -4.78 -7.98 -9.83
N ILE A 106 -3.81 -7.68 -8.97
CA ILE A 106 -2.68 -6.82 -9.32
C ILE A 106 -1.87 -7.46 -10.47
N LEU A 107 -1.62 -8.76 -10.38
CA LEU A 107 -0.92 -9.52 -11.42
C LEU A 107 -1.71 -9.61 -12.74
N SER A 108 -3.04 -9.53 -12.70
CA SER A 108 -3.89 -9.49 -13.89
C SER A 108 -4.06 -8.09 -14.49
N ARG A 109 -3.99 -7.03 -13.66
CA ARG A 109 -4.21 -5.64 -14.07
C ARG A 109 -3.00 -5.06 -14.80
N TYR A 110 -1.80 -5.44 -14.41
CA TYR A 110 -0.56 -4.94 -14.99
C TYR A 110 0.11 -6.00 -15.85
N ASP A 111 0.57 -5.61 -17.04
CA ASP A 111 1.35 -6.48 -17.92
C ASP A 111 2.69 -6.89 -17.28
N SER A 112 3.24 -8.01 -17.73
CA SER A 112 4.45 -8.60 -17.14
C SER A 112 5.70 -7.68 -17.08
N PRO A 113 5.92 -6.73 -18.02
CA PRO A 113 7.06 -5.80 -17.92
C PRO A 113 6.85 -4.66 -16.92
N HIS A 114 5.61 -4.45 -16.44
CA HIS A 114 5.28 -3.33 -15.57
C HIS A 114 5.96 -3.48 -14.19
N PRO A 115 6.55 -2.42 -13.60
CA PRO A 115 7.24 -2.50 -12.30
C PRO A 115 6.41 -3.12 -11.18
N VAL A 116 5.13 -2.70 -11.07
CA VAL A 116 4.19 -3.26 -10.07
C VAL A 116 3.99 -4.76 -10.26
N HIS A 117 3.86 -5.24 -11.51
CA HIS A 117 3.69 -6.67 -11.78
C HIS A 117 4.92 -7.44 -11.32
N ARG A 118 6.12 -6.99 -11.70
CA ARG A 118 7.38 -7.67 -11.35
C ARG A 118 7.60 -7.69 -9.84
N ALA A 119 7.34 -6.57 -9.17
CA ALA A 119 7.42 -6.45 -7.72
C ALA A 119 6.47 -7.44 -7.02
N VAL A 120 5.18 -7.41 -7.36
CA VAL A 120 4.17 -8.28 -6.72
C VAL A 120 4.36 -9.75 -7.08
N LYS A 121 4.84 -10.06 -8.29
CA LYS A 121 5.17 -11.44 -8.67
C LYS A 121 6.24 -12.03 -7.76
N PHE A 122 7.20 -11.22 -7.32
CA PHE A 122 8.24 -11.64 -6.39
C PHE A 122 7.77 -11.59 -4.92
N SER A 123 7.12 -10.50 -4.52
CA SER A 123 6.79 -10.21 -3.12
C SER A 123 5.47 -10.82 -2.64
N GLY A 124 4.63 -11.31 -3.54
CA GLY A 124 3.30 -11.86 -3.25
C GLY A 124 3.25 -12.79 -2.02
N PRO A 125 4.13 -13.80 -1.92
CA PRO A 125 4.16 -14.67 -0.74
C PRO A 125 4.40 -13.91 0.59
N GLU A 126 5.30 -12.93 0.61
CA GLU A 126 5.56 -12.12 1.81
C GLU A 126 4.41 -11.17 2.11
N LEU A 127 3.76 -10.60 1.10
CA LEU A 127 2.58 -9.77 1.26
C LEU A 127 1.42 -10.54 1.93
N LEU A 128 1.22 -11.80 1.51
CA LEU A 128 0.23 -12.68 2.14
C LEU A 128 0.63 -13.06 3.58
N ALA A 129 1.92 -13.34 3.82
CA ALA A 129 2.43 -13.62 5.16
C ALA A 129 2.28 -12.42 6.11
N ALA A 130 2.58 -11.21 5.65
CA ALA A 130 2.38 -9.95 6.38
C ALA A 130 0.91 -9.76 6.76
N SER A 131 -0.02 -10.00 5.83
CA SER A 131 -1.46 -9.92 6.12
C SER A 131 -1.90 -10.97 7.16
N ALA A 132 -1.37 -12.19 7.10
CA ALA A 132 -1.64 -13.21 8.12
C ALA A 132 -1.10 -12.80 9.51
N ARG A 133 0.14 -12.30 9.60
CA ARG A 133 0.72 -11.78 10.86
C ARG A 133 -0.09 -10.62 11.43
N ALA A 134 -0.54 -9.70 10.58
CA ALA A 134 -1.40 -8.60 10.98
C ALA A 134 -2.74 -9.08 11.56
N ARG A 135 -3.41 -10.03 10.90
CA ARG A 135 -4.69 -10.58 11.39
C ARG A 135 -4.52 -11.24 12.76
N ALA A 136 -3.48 -12.05 12.92
CA ALA A 136 -3.14 -12.67 14.21
C ALA A 136 -2.84 -11.62 15.29
N THR A 137 -2.09 -10.57 14.94
CA THR A 137 -1.77 -9.46 15.84
C THR A 137 -3.00 -8.67 16.31
N LEU A 138 -3.98 -8.49 15.41
CA LEU A 138 -5.21 -7.76 15.69
C LEU A 138 -6.29 -8.63 16.33
N GLY A 139 -6.13 -9.96 16.34
CA GLY A 139 -7.14 -10.89 16.84
C GLY A 139 -8.41 -10.93 15.99
N VAL A 140 -8.31 -10.62 14.69
CA VAL A 140 -9.44 -10.67 13.75
C VAL A 140 -9.49 -12.05 13.06
N PRO A 141 -10.68 -12.54 12.68
CA PRO A 141 -10.81 -13.83 12.02
C PRO A 141 -10.17 -13.81 10.62
N ASP A 142 -9.87 -14.99 10.08
CA ASP A 142 -9.30 -15.14 8.75
C ASP A 142 -10.24 -14.59 7.65
N GLU A 143 -11.55 -14.57 7.91
CA GLU A 143 -12.57 -14.05 6.98
C GLU A 143 -12.65 -12.52 6.96
N TRP A 144 -11.96 -11.81 7.84
CA TRP A 144 -11.92 -10.34 7.82
C TRP A 144 -11.25 -9.84 6.52
N PRO A 145 -11.81 -8.80 5.85
CA PRO A 145 -12.95 -7.96 6.25
C PRO A 145 -14.31 -8.43 5.75
N LEU A 146 -14.38 -9.49 4.94
CA LEU A 146 -15.59 -9.88 4.21
C LEU A 146 -16.65 -10.57 5.09
N GLY A 147 -16.24 -11.23 6.17
CA GLY A 147 -17.15 -11.91 7.10
C GLY A 147 -18.05 -12.97 6.43
N SER A 148 -18.87 -13.65 7.24
CA SER A 148 -19.75 -14.72 6.80
C SER A 148 -21.02 -14.27 6.04
N ALA A 149 -21.17 -12.96 5.78
CA ALA A 149 -22.39 -12.36 5.25
C ALA A 149 -22.46 -12.23 3.71
N GLU A 150 -21.35 -12.41 2.98
CA GLU A 150 -21.31 -12.25 1.51
C GLU A 150 -21.28 -13.57 0.71
N ARG A 151 -21.83 -14.66 1.27
CA ARG A 151 -22.21 -15.84 0.48
C ARG A 151 -23.65 -15.71 0.00
N VAL A 152 -23.89 -14.88 -1.01
CA VAL A 152 -25.16 -14.85 -1.77
C VAL A 152 -24.84 -14.95 -3.25
#